data_AF-A0A9D3U9M2-F1
#
_entry.id   AF-A0A9D3U9M2-F1
#
_cell.length_a   1.000
_cell.length_b   1.000
_cell.length_c   1.000
_cell.angle_alpha   90.00
_cell.angle_beta   90.00
_cell.angle_gamma   90.00
#
_symmetry.space_group_name_H-M   'P 1'
#
loop_
_entity.id
_entity.type
_entity.pdbx_description
1 polymer ?
#
loop_
_entity_poly.entity_id
_entity_poly.type
_entity_poly.pdbx_seq_one_letter_code
_entity_poly.pdbx_strand_id
1 'polypeptide(L)'
;MQRKGGFDLFLNWLTCIAVVSALIKTCMGGELYESKSFLSFIRSVDPQNELGIQWNHLSQNPCLHKPNGVKCNLQASSILEIRLENLNLSGVIDADALCKLRKLQVLSLSRNLIHGTIPSSISYCTRLRYLNLSSNSLSGRVPHTLTKLKYLKSLDISNNHFTSIGPYIGKEFDHSNKYLKKPVSLQSDGHLNTTRKDEQAAGASKDSSEDNSIDLLVVLIPLYLGFGFLFVFLYYMRKRADKIAKEKEAQKVLKETPLKLSPINAIQEVKQEVRNQELVFFVEDHQSFKLDDLLEASADLQSQGICSSLYKVILKNNATYAVKRLKKLQVSFEEFSQTMTRIGNLKHRNILPLVGYNCTNEEKLLFYKYQNNGSLLNLLQGYIEGKREFPWRLRLTIASGLARGLAFIYQNPNDADEIIPHGNLKLSNILLGDSMEPLISEYGISRLLDPKKNSLFSNGYTAPEKSLSEKGDVFSFGVILLELLTGKTVEKTGVDLPKWVKSMVREEWTGEVFDKEVTKTALQWAFPLLNIALKCASYSPLDRPTTSEVLETIDEALSAHDDRSVSSMSSWESGHPDCCILHTVIPETWDTPGSNC
;
A
#
# COMPACT_ATOMS: atom_id res chain seq x y z
N MET A 1 -7.22 67.71 -1.29
CA MET A 1 -6.83 66.35 -0.85
C MET A 1 -7.94 65.38 -1.24
N GLN A 2 -7.85 64.66 -2.37
CA GLN A 2 -8.65 63.45 -2.68
C GLN A 2 -8.31 62.99 -4.11
N ARG A 3 -7.20 62.26 -4.27
CA ARG A 3 -6.89 61.47 -5.49
C ARG A 3 -5.69 60.55 -5.19
N LYS A 4 -5.82 59.69 -4.17
CA LYS A 4 -4.86 58.60 -3.91
C LYS A 4 -5.53 57.23 -3.81
N GLY A 5 -6.79 57.14 -3.40
CA GLY A 5 -7.48 55.84 -3.23
C GLY A 5 -7.77 55.06 -4.51
N GLY A 6 -7.95 55.72 -5.67
CA GLY A 6 -8.30 55.03 -6.92
C GLY A 6 -7.13 54.31 -7.60
N PHE A 7 -5.90 54.78 -7.40
CA PHE A 7 -4.71 54.21 -8.05
C PHE A 7 -4.25 52.93 -7.34
N ASP A 8 -4.35 52.89 -6.00
CA ASP A 8 -4.03 51.70 -5.21
C ASP A 8 -5.05 50.56 -5.43
N LEU A 9 -6.34 50.89 -5.60
CA LEU A 9 -7.38 49.92 -5.95
C LEU A 9 -7.17 49.35 -7.36
N PHE A 10 -6.75 50.18 -8.32
CA PHE A 10 -6.43 49.74 -9.68
C PHE A 10 -5.17 48.88 -9.73
N LEU A 11 -4.14 49.22 -8.95
CA LEU A 11 -2.89 48.44 -8.86
C LEU A 11 -3.11 47.09 -8.14
N ASN A 12 -3.97 47.05 -7.11
CA ASN A 12 -4.38 45.82 -6.45
C ASN A 12 -5.26 44.92 -7.35
N TRP A 13 -6.04 45.53 -8.24
CA TRP A 13 -6.83 44.79 -9.23
C TRP A 13 -5.96 44.21 -10.35
N LEU A 14 -4.98 44.98 -10.85
CA LEU A 14 -3.99 44.52 -11.83
C LEU A 14 -3.09 43.40 -11.28
N THR A 15 -2.65 43.50 -10.03
CA THR A 15 -1.89 42.44 -9.37
C THR A 15 -2.75 41.20 -9.12
N CYS A 16 -4.02 41.35 -8.73
CA CYS A 16 -4.97 40.24 -8.66
C CYS A 16 -5.19 39.57 -10.02
N ILE A 17 -5.31 40.32 -11.11
CA ILE A 17 -5.46 39.76 -12.47
C ILE A 17 -4.16 39.07 -12.90
N ALA A 18 -2.99 39.63 -12.61
CA ALA A 18 -1.71 39.01 -12.90
C ALA A 18 -1.54 37.69 -12.14
N VAL A 19 -1.89 37.67 -10.84
CA VAL A 19 -1.87 36.49 -9.97
C VAL A 19 -2.89 35.46 -10.44
N VAL A 20 -4.11 35.86 -10.79
CA VAL A 20 -5.14 34.95 -11.31
C VAL A 20 -4.76 34.42 -12.70
N SER A 21 -4.16 35.23 -13.58
CA SER A 21 -3.66 34.75 -14.88
C SER A 21 -2.47 33.82 -14.74
N ALA A 22 -1.58 34.07 -13.76
CA ALA A 22 -0.48 33.17 -13.40
C ALA A 22 -1.03 31.86 -12.81
N LEU A 23 -2.05 31.95 -11.96
CA LEU A 23 -2.74 30.81 -11.37
C LEU A 23 -3.50 29.99 -12.43
N ILE A 24 -4.15 30.63 -13.40
CA ILE A 24 -4.82 29.97 -14.53
C ILE A 24 -3.79 29.34 -15.47
N LYS A 25 -2.67 30.00 -15.75
CA LYS A 25 -1.54 29.39 -16.50
C LYS A 25 -0.96 28.18 -15.76
N THR A 26 -0.90 28.19 -14.42
CA THR A 26 -0.50 27.00 -13.63
C THR A 26 -1.59 25.94 -13.49
N CYS A 27 -2.87 26.31 -13.56
CA CYS A 27 -4.00 25.39 -13.42
C CYS A 27 -4.39 24.70 -14.74
N MET A 28 -4.25 25.37 -15.89
CA MET A 28 -4.54 24.77 -17.21
C MET A 28 -3.30 24.32 -17.98
N GLY A 29 -2.09 24.74 -17.56
CA GLY A 29 -0.84 24.35 -18.20
C GLY A 29 -0.26 23.01 -17.74
N GLY A 30 -0.81 22.39 -16.69
CA GLY A 30 -0.21 21.21 -16.06
C GLY A 30 -0.27 19.92 -16.90
N GLU A 31 -1.44 19.56 -17.39
CA GLU A 31 -1.67 18.24 -18.01
C GLU A 31 -1.06 18.13 -19.42
N LEU A 32 -1.14 19.21 -20.22
CA LEU A 32 -0.54 19.25 -21.56
C LEU A 32 0.99 19.33 -21.51
N TYR A 33 1.55 19.94 -20.46
CA TYR A 33 2.99 20.06 -20.26
C TYR A 33 3.63 18.76 -19.76
N GLU A 34 2.95 18.04 -18.87
CA GLU A 34 3.41 16.74 -18.37
C GLU A 34 3.44 15.70 -19.51
N SER A 35 2.39 15.68 -20.35
CA SER A 35 2.28 14.78 -21.51
C SER A 35 3.40 15.01 -22.54
N LYS A 36 3.68 16.28 -22.87
CA LYS A 36 4.79 16.65 -23.77
C LYS A 36 6.17 16.28 -23.21
N SER A 37 6.35 16.47 -21.89
CA SER A 37 7.61 16.17 -21.23
C SER A 37 7.86 14.67 -21.14
N PHE A 38 6.82 13.89 -20.83
CA PHE A 38 6.88 12.43 -20.87
C PHE A 38 7.26 11.93 -22.27
N LEU A 39 6.60 12.44 -23.30
CA LEU A 39 6.89 12.08 -24.69
C LEU A 39 8.33 12.40 -25.10
N SER A 40 8.83 13.58 -24.71
CA SER A 40 10.23 13.97 -24.93
C SER A 40 11.21 13.00 -24.26
N PHE A 41 10.93 12.61 -23.00
CA PHE A 41 11.76 11.65 -22.28
C PHE A 41 11.76 10.27 -22.94
N ILE A 42 10.60 9.73 -23.34
CA ILE A 42 10.54 8.42 -24.00
C ILE A 42 11.33 8.44 -25.31
N ARG A 43 11.23 9.49 -26.13
CA ARG A 43 12.02 9.61 -27.37
C ARG A 43 13.52 9.63 -27.13
N SER A 44 13.96 10.14 -25.99
CA SER A 44 15.37 10.17 -25.62
C SER A 44 15.89 8.79 -25.23
N VAL A 45 15.11 8.00 -24.50
CA VAL A 45 15.53 6.66 -24.03
C VAL A 45 15.27 5.56 -25.06
N ASP A 46 14.29 5.76 -25.95
CA ASP A 46 13.90 4.83 -27.02
C ASP A 46 13.90 5.53 -28.40
N PRO A 47 15.08 5.91 -28.94
CA PRO A 47 15.18 6.54 -30.25
C PRO A 47 14.83 5.58 -31.40
N GLN A 48 14.94 4.27 -31.18
CA GLN A 48 14.68 3.22 -32.17
C GLN A 48 13.22 2.74 -32.17
N ASN A 49 12.40 3.25 -31.24
CA ASN A 49 10.99 2.89 -31.07
C ASN A 49 10.78 1.38 -30.84
N GLU A 50 11.65 0.77 -30.05
CA GLU A 50 11.56 -0.63 -29.61
C GLU A 50 10.26 -0.91 -28.84
N LEU A 51 9.68 0.13 -28.22
CA LEU A 51 8.39 0.04 -27.54
C LEU A 51 7.19 -0.08 -28.50
N GLY A 52 7.38 0.11 -29.81
CA GLY A 52 6.33 -0.02 -30.82
C GLY A 52 5.19 0.99 -30.67
N ILE A 53 5.47 2.17 -30.11
CA ILE A 53 4.43 3.12 -29.70
C ILE A 53 3.99 4.01 -30.87
N GLN A 54 2.67 4.02 -31.16
CA GLN A 54 2.08 4.99 -32.08
C GLN A 54 1.85 6.34 -31.39
N TRP A 55 2.77 7.28 -31.66
CA TRP A 55 2.89 8.58 -30.98
C TRP A 55 1.68 9.51 -31.09
N ASN A 56 0.81 9.32 -32.08
CA ASN A 56 -0.38 10.15 -32.28
C ASN A 56 -1.39 10.02 -31.12
N HIS A 57 -1.41 8.90 -30.39
CA HIS A 57 -2.34 8.64 -29.28
C HIS A 57 -1.85 9.15 -27.91
N LEU A 58 -0.54 9.33 -27.69
CA LEU A 58 0.01 9.77 -26.40
C LEU A 58 0.01 11.29 -26.19
N SER A 59 -0.37 12.04 -27.22
CA SER A 59 -0.24 13.50 -27.29
C SER A 59 -1.24 14.27 -26.40
N GLN A 60 -2.30 13.60 -25.92
CA GLN A 60 -3.35 14.23 -25.13
C GLN A 60 -3.27 13.89 -23.63
N ASN A 61 -3.08 12.60 -23.26
CA ASN A 61 -2.83 12.19 -21.87
C ASN A 61 -2.26 10.74 -21.79
N PRO A 62 -0.98 10.56 -21.43
CA PRO A 62 -0.34 9.24 -21.31
C PRO A 62 -1.03 8.30 -20.32
N CYS A 63 -1.66 8.84 -19.27
CA CYS A 63 -2.28 8.05 -18.22
C CYS A 63 -3.61 7.40 -18.64
N LEU A 64 -4.28 7.94 -19.67
CA LEU A 64 -5.50 7.33 -20.22
C LEU A 64 -5.23 6.06 -21.02
N HIS A 65 -4.05 5.96 -21.62
CA HIS A 65 -3.67 4.85 -22.50
C HIS A 65 -2.93 3.71 -21.78
N LYS A 66 -2.61 3.88 -20.49
CA LYS A 66 -1.90 2.89 -19.66
C LYS A 66 -0.70 2.24 -20.39
N PRO A 67 0.28 3.02 -20.86
CA PRO A 67 1.44 2.46 -21.55
C PRO A 67 2.18 1.50 -20.63
N ASN A 68 2.66 0.39 -21.20
CA ASN A 68 3.39 -0.63 -20.46
C ASN A 68 4.58 0.00 -19.72
N GLY A 69 4.73 -0.35 -18.44
CA GLY A 69 5.76 0.22 -17.59
C GLY A 69 5.45 1.59 -16.99
N VAL A 70 4.30 2.22 -17.30
CA VAL A 70 3.94 3.53 -16.73
C VAL A 70 2.74 3.38 -15.79
N LYS A 71 2.88 3.90 -14.57
CA LYS A 71 1.80 3.94 -13.58
C LYS A 71 1.47 5.37 -13.22
N CYS A 72 0.19 5.70 -13.28
CA CYS A 72 -0.33 7.01 -12.92
C CYS A 72 -1.05 7.02 -11.59
N ASN A 73 -1.35 8.22 -11.08
CA ASN A 73 -2.20 8.40 -9.91
C ASN A 73 -3.64 7.92 -10.17
N LEU A 74 -4.42 7.82 -9.09
CA LEU A 74 -5.82 7.36 -9.13
C LEU A 74 -6.72 8.21 -10.04
N GLN A 75 -6.38 9.47 -10.25
CA GLN A 75 -7.10 10.39 -11.14
C GLN A 75 -6.63 10.34 -12.60
N ALA A 76 -5.66 9.47 -12.96
CA ALA A 76 -5.07 9.40 -14.30
C ALA A 76 -4.58 10.77 -14.84
N SER A 77 -4.09 11.63 -13.95
CA SER A 77 -3.67 13.00 -14.26
C SER A 77 -2.18 13.27 -14.09
N SER A 78 -1.44 12.38 -13.42
CA SER A 78 0.01 12.51 -13.28
C SER A 78 0.70 11.15 -13.24
N ILE A 79 1.90 11.09 -13.81
CA ILE A 79 2.75 9.90 -13.84
C ILE A 79 3.48 9.77 -12.50
N LEU A 80 3.39 8.59 -11.90
CA LEU A 80 4.01 8.26 -10.60
C LEU A 80 5.20 7.33 -10.76
N GLU A 81 5.14 6.37 -11.69
CA GLU A 81 6.19 5.38 -11.89
C GLU A 81 6.44 5.15 -13.38
N ILE A 82 7.72 5.06 -13.75
CA ILE A 82 8.18 4.64 -15.07
C ILE A 82 9.16 3.47 -14.85
N ARG A 83 8.82 2.30 -15.38
CA ARG A 83 9.57 1.04 -15.28
C ARG A 83 9.69 0.43 -16.66
N LEU A 84 10.80 0.72 -17.32
CA LEU A 84 11.12 0.26 -18.67
C LEU A 84 12.33 -0.65 -18.54
N GLU A 85 12.15 -1.82 -17.93
CA GLU A 85 13.22 -2.77 -17.60
C GLU A 85 13.27 -3.88 -18.66
N ASN A 86 14.47 -4.26 -19.12
CA ASN A 86 14.65 -5.38 -20.06
C ASN A 86 13.90 -5.21 -21.40
N LEU A 87 14.08 -4.05 -22.04
CA LEU A 87 13.41 -3.67 -23.28
C LEU A 87 14.39 -3.30 -24.41
N ASN A 88 15.68 -3.65 -24.27
CA ASN A 88 16.75 -3.36 -25.24
C ASN A 88 16.89 -1.87 -25.63
N LEU A 89 16.43 -0.96 -24.78
CA LEU A 89 16.44 0.48 -25.07
C LEU A 89 17.87 1.01 -25.15
N SER A 90 18.20 1.77 -26.20
CA SER A 90 19.58 2.18 -26.53
C SER A 90 19.80 3.69 -26.53
N GLY A 91 18.91 4.47 -25.91
CA GLY A 91 18.99 5.93 -25.88
C GLY A 91 19.82 6.54 -24.73
N VAL A 92 19.52 7.81 -24.43
CA VAL A 92 20.14 8.61 -23.36
C VAL A 92 19.10 9.14 -22.38
N ILE A 93 19.54 9.50 -21.16
CA ILE A 93 18.67 10.04 -20.11
C ILE A 93 18.47 11.55 -20.31
N ASP A 94 17.30 11.98 -20.79
CA ASP A 94 16.88 13.39 -20.77
C ASP A 94 16.25 13.75 -19.42
N ALA A 95 17.10 14.13 -18.46
CA ALA A 95 16.65 14.50 -17.13
C ALA A 95 15.83 15.81 -17.11
N ASP A 96 16.01 16.71 -18.07
CA ASP A 96 15.28 17.98 -18.13
C ASP A 96 13.81 17.77 -18.53
N ALA A 97 13.54 16.82 -19.42
CA ALA A 97 12.19 16.36 -19.71
C ALA A 97 11.62 15.52 -18.56
N LEU A 98 12.39 14.56 -18.04
CA LEU A 98 11.97 13.66 -16.98
C LEU A 98 11.54 14.42 -15.71
N CYS A 99 12.34 15.38 -15.26
CA CYS A 99 12.10 16.06 -13.99
C CYS A 99 10.95 17.09 -14.04
N LYS A 100 10.35 17.31 -15.22
CA LYS A 100 9.07 18.05 -15.35
C LYS A 100 7.87 17.20 -14.91
N LEU A 101 8.03 15.88 -14.79
CA LEU A 101 7.04 14.96 -14.20
C LEU A 101 7.05 15.12 -12.67
N ARG A 102 6.43 16.19 -12.17
CA ARG A 102 6.57 16.64 -10.77
C ARG A 102 6.11 15.63 -9.71
N LYS A 103 5.34 14.61 -10.10
CA LYS A 103 4.86 13.55 -9.19
C LYS A 103 5.58 12.21 -9.36
N LEU A 104 6.57 12.13 -10.24
CA LEU A 104 7.36 10.91 -10.47
C LEU A 104 8.11 10.51 -9.19
N GLN A 105 7.91 9.27 -8.77
CA GLN A 105 8.52 8.67 -7.57
C GLN A 105 9.46 7.51 -7.92
N VAL A 106 9.19 6.81 -9.01
CA VAL A 106 9.95 5.62 -9.39
C VAL A 106 10.40 5.76 -10.83
N LEU A 107 11.71 5.66 -11.06
CA LEU A 107 12.29 5.44 -12.37
C LEU A 107 13.14 4.18 -12.34
N SER A 108 12.84 3.24 -13.24
CA SER A 108 13.65 2.05 -13.48
C SER A 108 13.88 1.88 -14.96
N LEU A 109 15.15 1.93 -15.37
CA LEU A 109 15.63 1.70 -16.73
C LEU A 109 16.61 0.52 -16.76
N SER A 110 16.58 -0.35 -15.76
CA SER A 110 17.59 -1.40 -15.60
C SER A 110 17.57 -2.45 -16.70
N ARG A 111 18.72 -3.05 -16.99
CA ARG A 111 18.88 -4.10 -18.03
C ARG A 111 18.47 -3.58 -19.41
N ASN A 112 19.06 -2.46 -19.82
CA ASN A 112 18.91 -1.93 -21.18
C ASN A 112 20.31 -1.59 -21.72
N LEU A 113 20.36 -0.94 -22.87
CA LEU A 113 21.57 -0.47 -23.54
C LEU A 113 21.72 1.06 -23.43
N ILE A 114 21.13 1.67 -22.40
CA ILE A 114 21.14 3.14 -22.21
C ILE A 114 22.59 3.59 -22.01
N HIS A 115 23.01 4.62 -22.75
CA HIS A 115 24.38 5.12 -22.75
C HIS A 115 24.46 6.62 -22.44
N GLY A 116 25.68 7.16 -22.37
CA GLY A 116 25.94 8.55 -21.97
C GLY A 116 26.15 8.70 -20.46
N THR A 117 25.93 9.90 -19.92
CA THR A 117 26.15 10.21 -18.49
C THR A 117 24.83 10.37 -17.75
N ILE A 118 24.85 10.32 -16.40
CA ILE A 118 23.70 10.77 -15.60
C ILE A 118 23.74 12.32 -15.56
N PRO A 119 22.76 13.04 -16.13
CA PRO A 119 22.80 14.50 -16.16
C PRO A 119 22.66 15.10 -14.76
N SER A 120 23.33 16.22 -14.48
CA SER A 120 23.24 16.90 -13.17
C SER A 120 21.84 17.43 -12.86
N SER A 121 21.03 17.70 -13.90
CA SER A 121 19.63 18.12 -13.80
C SER A 121 18.70 17.06 -13.23
N ILE A 122 19.16 15.81 -13.07
CA ILE A 122 18.42 14.77 -12.33
C ILE A 122 18.05 15.22 -10.90
N SER A 123 18.81 16.17 -10.33
CA SER A 123 18.52 16.77 -9.03
C SER A 123 17.21 17.57 -8.96
N TYR A 124 16.61 17.93 -10.11
CA TYR A 124 15.30 18.56 -10.17
C TYR A 124 14.13 17.58 -10.01
N CYS A 125 14.38 16.27 -10.07
CA CYS A 125 13.39 15.22 -9.85
C CYS A 125 13.11 15.03 -8.35
N THR A 126 12.70 16.11 -7.68
CA THR A 126 12.67 16.22 -6.21
C THR A 126 11.80 15.20 -5.49
N ARG A 127 10.85 14.55 -6.16
CA ARG A 127 9.96 13.53 -5.57
C ARG A 127 10.42 12.09 -5.78
N LEU A 128 11.54 11.88 -6.47
CA LEU A 128 12.06 10.56 -6.77
C LEU A 128 12.43 9.83 -5.47
N ARG A 129 11.96 8.59 -5.34
CA ARG A 129 12.17 7.69 -4.20
C ARG A 129 13.00 6.48 -4.59
N TYR A 130 12.87 6.04 -5.83
CA TYR A 130 13.57 4.89 -6.38
C TYR A 130 14.15 5.24 -7.74
N LEU A 131 15.46 5.11 -7.90
CA LEU A 131 16.19 5.26 -9.15
C LEU A 131 17.02 4.01 -9.40
N ASN A 132 16.66 3.25 -10.44
CA ASN A 132 17.42 2.08 -10.87
C ASN A 132 17.87 2.23 -12.32
N LEU A 133 19.17 2.39 -12.50
CA LEU A 133 19.87 2.50 -13.78
C LEU A 133 20.85 1.34 -13.98
N SER A 134 20.74 0.28 -13.17
CA SER A 134 21.70 -0.81 -13.19
C SER A 134 21.72 -1.58 -14.50
N SER A 135 22.86 -2.19 -14.83
CA SER A 135 23.03 -3.04 -16.01
C SER A 135 22.67 -2.28 -17.30
N ASN A 136 23.41 -1.20 -17.55
CA ASN A 136 23.34 -0.32 -18.72
C ASN A 136 24.76 0.03 -19.19
N SER A 137 24.87 0.86 -20.22
CA SER A 137 26.12 1.33 -20.81
C SER A 137 26.46 2.77 -20.39
N LEU A 138 25.97 3.24 -19.23
CA LEU A 138 26.23 4.60 -18.73
C LEU A 138 27.69 4.77 -18.32
N SER A 139 28.27 5.93 -18.56
CA SER A 139 29.67 6.24 -18.29
C SER A 139 29.86 7.65 -17.71
N GLY A 140 31.10 8.04 -17.46
CA GLY A 140 31.45 9.34 -16.88
C GLY A 140 31.37 9.38 -15.36
N ARG A 141 31.29 10.58 -14.77
CA ARG A 141 31.23 10.76 -13.32
C ARG A 141 29.79 10.75 -12.84
N VAL A 142 29.54 10.09 -11.70
CA VAL A 142 28.23 10.15 -11.06
C VAL A 142 28.03 11.56 -10.47
N PRO A 143 26.98 12.30 -10.86
CA PRO A 143 26.82 13.69 -10.42
C PRO A 143 26.53 13.74 -8.92
N HIS A 144 27.33 14.53 -8.19
CA HIS A 144 27.11 14.76 -6.77
C HIS A 144 25.73 15.36 -6.48
N THR A 145 25.10 16.02 -7.46
CA THR A 145 23.75 16.58 -7.32
C THR A 145 22.67 15.54 -7.01
N LEU A 146 22.93 14.23 -7.16
CA LEU A 146 22.05 13.16 -6.69
C LEU A 146 21.80 13.19 -5.18
N THR A 147 22.75 13.70 -4.38
CA THR A 147 22.55 13.88 -2.92
C THR A 147 21.47 14.90 -2.58
N LYS A 148 21.13 15.80 -3.52
CA LYS A 148 20.06 16.79 -3.32
C LYS A 148 18.66 16.16 -3.33
N LEU A 149 18.52 14.92 -3.77
CA LEU A 149 17.23 14.20 -3.83
C LEU A 149 16.85 13.65 -2.46
N LYS A 150 16.32 14.52 -1.59
CA LYS A 150 16.00 14.23 -0.17
C LYS A 150 15.05 13.05 0.07
N TYR A 151 14.25 12.68 -0.92
CA TYR A 151 13.29 11.58 -0.82
C TYR A 151 13.79 10.28 -1.45
N LEU A 152 14.97 10.28 -2.06
CA LEU A 152 15.55 9.12 -2.72
C LEU A 152 15.96 8.10 -1.65
N LYS A 153 15.29 6.95 -1.63
CA LYS A 153 15.52 5.86 -0.67
C LYS A 153 16.40 4.76 -1.26
N SER A 154 16.33 4.57 -2.57
CA SER A 154 17.06 3.53 -3.28
C SER A 154 17.66 4.10 -4.55
N LEU A 155 18.96 3.91 -4.69
CA LEU A 155 19.74 4.26 -5.87
C LEU A 155 20.53 3.03 -6.28
N ASP A 156 20.25 2.48 -7.44
CA ASP A 156 21.05 1.41 -8.03
C ASP A 156 21.62 1.88 -9.37
N ILE A 157 22.94 1.98 -9.44
CA ILE A 157 23.71 2.37 -10.62
C ILE A 157 24.77 1.31 -10.97
N SER A 158 24.65 0.12 -10.37
CA SER A 158 25.60 -0.99 -10.54
C SER A 158 25.65 -1.47 -11.99
N ASN A 159 26.71 -2.18 -12.36
CA ASN A 159 26.89 -2.73 -13.72
C ASN A 159 26.75 -1.65 -14.82
N ASN A 160 27.57 -0.62 -14.73
CA ASN A 160 27.74 0.47 -15.71
C ASN A 160 29.24 0.82 -15.80
N HIS A 161 29.63 1.75 -16.67
CA HIS A 161 31.01 2.17 -16.95
C HIS A 161 31.40 3.51 -16.28
N PHE A 162 30.95 3.78 -15.05
CA PHE A 162 31.26 5.03 -14.35
C PHE A 162 32.74 5.13 -13.95
N THR A 163 33.36 6.29 -14.20
CA THR A 163 34.80 6.53 -13.92
C THR A 163 35.07 7.02 -12.50
N SER A 164 34.07 7.64 -11.84
CA SER A 164 34.14 7.92 -10.41
C SER A 164 32.76 8.01 -9.76
N ILE A 165 32.68 7.47 -8.55
CA ILE A 165 31.55 7.60 -7.62
C ILE A 165 32.07 8.48 -6.48
N GLY A 166 31.54 9.70 -6.35
CA GLY A 166 32.03 10.64 -5.34
C GLY A 166 31.90 10.07 -3.92
N PRO A 167 32.84 10.36 -3.00
CA PRO A 167 32.89 9.77 -1.65
C PRO A 167 31.65 10.09 -0.78
N TYR A 168 30.86 11.09 -1.18
CA TYR A 168 29.64 11.52 -0.51
C TYR A 168 28.41 10.67 -0.87
N ILE A 169 28.35 10.11 -2.09
CA ILE A 169 27.20 9.29 -2.53
C ILE A 169 27.19 7.95 -1.80
N GLY A 170 28.36 7.35 -1.55
CA GLY A 170 28.48 6.10 -0.81
C GLY A 170 27.94 6.18 0.62
N LYS A 171 28.18 7.30 1.32
CA LYS A 171 27.76 7.49 2.73
C LYS A 171 26.28 7.87 2.90
N GLU A 172 25.72 8.62 1.95
CA GLU A 172 24.35 9.14 2.04
C GLU A 172 23.29 8.10 1.62
N PHE A 173 23.71 7.10 0.84
CA PHE A 173 22.86 5.99 0.38
C PHE A 173 23.32 4.61 0.89
N ASP A 174 24.12 4.58 1.96
CA ASP A 174 24.78 3.38 2.51
C ASP A 174 23.82 2.36 3.15
N HIS A 175 22.53 2.68 3.26
CA HIS A 175 21.50 1.72 3.68
C HIS A 175 21.08 0.77 2.53
N SER A 176 21.59 0.98 1.31
CA SER A 176 21.19 0.26 0.10
C SER A 176 22.35 -0.46 -0.63
N ASN A 177 23.56 -0.52 -0.07
CA ASN A 177 24.73 -1.05 -0.78
C ASN A 177 25.22 -2.41 -0.26
N LYS A 178 24.68 -3.52 -0.80
CA LYS A 178 25.33 -4.85 -0.70
C LYS A 178 26.26 -5.18 -1.89
N TYR A 179 26.42 -4.29 -2.89
CA TYR A 179 27.10 -4.64 -4.15
C TYR A 179 28.04 -3.57 -4.75
N LEU A 180 28.75 -2.81 -3.91
CA LEU A 180 29.91 -2.06 -4.41
C LEU A 180 31.15 -2.98 -4.36
N LYS A 181 31.47 -3.66 -5.47
CA LYS A 181 32.78 -4.34 -5.60
C LYS A 181 33.88 -3.27 -5.44
N LYS A 182 34.79 -3.48 -4.49
CA LYS A 182 36.01 -2.67 -4.33
C LYS A 182 36.81 -2.71 -5.64
N PRO A 183 37.44 -1.59 -6.07
CA PRO A 183 38.32 -1.62 -7.21
C PRO A 183 39.56 -2.46 -6.90
N VAL A 184 39.92 -3.31 -7.86
CA VAL A 184 41.21 -4.00 -7.93
C VAL A 184 42.31 -2.94 -7.98
N SER A 185 43.29 -3.08 -7.10
CA SER A 185 44.56 -2.37 -7.16
C SER A 185 45.31 -2.78 -8.43
N LEU A 186 45.40 -1.87 -9.40
CA LEU A 186 46.43 -1.95 -10.43
C LEU A 186 47.57 -1.02 -10.02
N GLN A 187 48.73 -1.66 -9.86
CA GLN A 187 50.01 -1.08 -9.52
C GLN A 187 50.43 -0.03 -10.56
N SER A 188 51.29 0.85 -10.06
CA SER A 188 52.13 1.77 -10.82
C SER A 188 52.81 1.09 -12.01
N ASP A 189 52.87 1.79 -13.13
CA ASP A 189 54.14 2.10 -13.80
C ASP A 189 53.98 3.39 -14.60
N GLY A 190 54.98 4.27 -14.46
CA GLY A 190 55.02 5.57 -15.11
C GLY A 190 55.86 5.55 -16.38
N HIS A 191 55.53 6.44 -17.33
CA HIS A 191 56.46 7.46 -17.86
C HIS A 191 55.76 8.39 -18.87
N LEU A 192 56.08 9.69 -18.76
CA LEU A 192 56.21 10.76 -19.77
C LEU A 192 55.56 10.57 -21.17
N ASN A 193 54.84 11.52 -21.79
CA ASN A 193 55.30 12.89 -22.05
C ASN A 193 54.19 13.84 -22.57
N THR A 194 54.51 15.11 -22.45
CA THR A 194 53.90 16.36 -22.97
C THR A 194 53.43 16.37 -24.43
N THR A 195 52.40 17.16 -24.75
CA THR A 195 52.52 18.39 -25.58
C THR A 195 51.23 19.22 -25.59
N ARG A 196 51.38 20.53 -25.32
CA ARG A 196 50.48 21.63 -25.71
C ARG A 196 50.53 21.83 -27.23
N LYS A 197 49.41 22.21 -27.85
CA LYS A 197 49.36 23.24 -28.90
C LYS A 197 48.02 23.98 -28.86
N ASP A 198 48.10 25.28 -28.62
CA ASP A 198 47.12 26.27 -29.05
C ASP A 198 47.36 26.57 -30.54
N GLU A 199 46.30 26.86 -31.31
CA GLU A 199 46.31 27.96 -32.29
C GLU A 199 44.88 28.32 -32.78
N GLN A 200 44.60 29.62 -32.64
CA GLN A 200 43.61 30.51 -33.25
C GLN A 200 43.77 30.56 -34.80
N ALA A 201 42.93 31.13 -35.68
CA ALA A 201 41.66 31.88 -35.67
C ALA A 201 41.21 32.16 -37.14
N ALA A 202 40.06 32.85 -37.25
CA ALA A 202 39.60 33.76 -38.32
C ALA A 202 38.94 33.14 -39.57
N GLY A 203 37.88 33.67 -40.20
CA GLY A 203 37.01 34.87 -40.07
C GLY A 203 35.68 34.55 -40.82
N ALA A 204 34.73 35.42 -41.16
CA ALA A 204 34.38 36.81 -40.85
C ALA A 204 33.05 37.16 -41.60
N SER A 205 32.08 37.83 -40.95
CA SER A 205 31.04 38.78 -41.50
C SER A 205 29.96 38.24 -42.50
N LYS A 206 28.70 38.73 -42.59
CA LYS A 206 28.11 40.06 -42.35
C LYS A 206 26.55 40.05 -42.34
N ASP A 207 25.95 40.90 -41.49
CA ASP A 207 24.67 41.66 -41.52
C ASP A 207 23.34 41.13 -42.13
N SER A 208 22.24 41.26 -41.37
CA SER A 208 21.23 42.34 -41.56
C SER A 208 20.06 42.24 -40.55
N SER A 209 19.30 43.34 -40.48
CA SER A 209 18.55 43.94 -39.37
C SER A 209 17.08 43.53 -39.18
N GLU A 210 16.54 43.98 -38.03
CA GLU A 210 15.18 43.92 -37.46
C GLU A 210 13.98 44.07 -38.42
N ASP A 211 12.87 43.40 -38.08
CA ASP A 211 11.55 44.04 -38.05
C ASP A 211 10.61 43.38 -37.01
N ASN A 212 9.98 44.18 -36.15
CA ASN A 212 9.04 43.77 -35.10
C ASN A 212 7.69 44.43 -35.39
N SER A 213 6.74 43.68 -35.95
CA SER A 213 5.34 44.08 -36.05
C SER A 213 4.48 43.00 -35.40
N ILE A 214 4.05 43.23 -34.15
CA ILE A 214 3.08 42.35 -33.47
C ILE A 214 1.67 42.82 -33.80
N ASP A 215 0.92 41.97 -34.48
CA ASP A 215 -0.47 42.15 -34.90
C ASP A 215 -1.41 42.43 -33.70
N LEU A 216 -2.05 43.59 -33.72
CA LEU A 216 -3.03 44.09 -32.74
C LEU A 216 -4.25 43.15 -32.57
N LEU A 217 -4.51 42.29 -33.55
CA LEU A 217 -5.64 41.34 -33.58
C LEU A 217 -5.51 40.19 -32.56
N VAL A 218 -4.29 39.79 -32.18
CA VAL A 218 -4.05 38.65 -31.26
C VAL A 218 -4.45 38.99 -29.82
N VAL A 219 -4.47 40.27 -29.45
CA VAL A 219 -4.80 40.72 -28.09
C VAL A 219 -6.30 40.98 -27.90
N LEU A 220 -7.02 41.31 -28.97
CA LEU A 220 -8.44 41.67 -28.91
C LEU A 220 -9.36 40.45 -28.76
N ILE A 221 -9.03 39.33 -29.39
CA ILE A 221 -9.86 38.10 -29.34
C ILE A 221 -9.99 37.52 -27.93
N PRO A 222 -8.90 37.39 -27.13
CA PRO A 222 -8.99 36.92 -25.75
C PRO A 222 -9.78 37.86 -24.83
N LEU A 223 -9.73 39.18 -25.09
CA LEU A 223 -10.48 40.17 -24.32
C LEU A 223 -11.99 40.03 -24.55
N TYR A 224 -12.42 39.89 -25.81
CA TYR A 224 -13.84 39.67 -26.14
C TYR A 224 -14.38 38.35 -25.59
N LEU A 225 -13.59 37.27 -25.66
CA LEU A 225 -13.96 35.98 -25.07
C LEU A 225 -14.03 36.04 -23.53
N GLY A 226 -13.10 36.78 -22.90
CA GLY A 226 -13.10 37.02 -21.46
C GLY A 226 -14.33 37.81 -20.99
N PHE A 227 -14.72 38.87 -21.73
CA PHE A 227 -15.94 39.62 -21.43
C PHE A 227 -17.20 38.78 -21.66
N GLY A 228 -17.25 37.96 -22.71
CA GLY A 228 -18.36 37.02 -22.94
C GLY A 228 -18.53 36.03 -21.80
N PHE A 229 -17.43 35.45 -21.31
CA PHE A 229 -17.46 34.51 -20.17
C PHE A 229 -17.89 35.21 -18.88
N LEU A 230 -17.43 36.46 -18.64
CA LEU A 230 -17.85 37.26 -17.49
C LEU A 230 -19.36 37.51 -17.50
N PHE A 231 -19.95 37.85 -18.66
CA PHE A 231 -21.39 38.06 -18.79
C PHE A 231 -22.19 36.78 -18.52
N VAL A 232 -21.75 35.64 -19.04
CA VAL A 232 -22.39 34.33 -18.79
C VAL A 232 -22.28 33.93 -17.31
N PHE A 233 -21.13 34.18 -16.70
CA PHE A 233 -20.90 33.92 -15.28
C PHE A 233 -21.78 34.80 -14.38
N LEU A 234 -21.85 36.11 -14.66
CA LEU A 234 -22.72 37.03 -13.94
C LEU A 234 -24.20 36.69 -14.11
N TYR A 235 -24.61 36.27 -15.32
CA TYR A 235 -25.95 35.76 -15.58
C TYR A 235 -26.25 34.51 -14.73
N TYR A 236 -25.32 33.56 -14.65
CA TYR A 236 -25.49 32.34 -13.86
C TYR A 236 -25.55 32.64 -12.36
N MET A 237 -24.70 33.55 -11.86
CA MET A 237 -24.71 33.97 -10.46
C MET A 237 -25.99 34.69 -10.09
N ARG A 238 -26.53 35.54 -10.98
CA ARG A 238 -27.83 36.19 -10.79
C ARG A 238 -28.97 35.17 -10.75
N LYS A 239 -29.00 34.24 -11.70
CA LYS A 239 -29.99 33.14 -11.73
C LYS A 239 -29.93 32.26 -10.49
N ARG A 240 -28.74 32.00 -9.96
CA ARG A 240 -28.54 31.24 -8.70
C ARG A 240 -29.02 32.02 -7.48
N ALA A 241 -28.76 33.33 -7.43
CA ALA A 241 -29.27 34.20 -6.36
C ALA A 241 -30.80 34.26 -6.37
N ASP A 242 -31.42 34.38 -7.54
CA ASP A 242 -32.88 34.38 -7.69
C ASP A 242 -33.49 33.03 -7.24
N LYS A 243 -32.82 31.90 -7.50
CA LYS A 243 -33.25 30.58 -7.01
C LYS A 243 -33.22 30.49 -5.49
N ILE A 244 -32.14 30.97 -4.86
CA ILE A 244 -31.99 30.98 -3.39
C ILE A 244 -33.00 31.94 -2.75
N ALA A 245 -33.32 33.07 -3.40
CA ALA A 245 -34.35 34.00 -2.93
C ALA A 245 -35.73 33.34 -2.95
N LYS A 246 -36.08 32.63 -4.03
CA LYS A 246 -37.34 31.86 -4.15
C LYS A 246 -37.44 30.74 -3.12
N GLU A 247 -36.35 30.01 -2.85
CA GLU A 247 -36.31 28.98 -1.80
C GLU A 247 -36.51 29.58 -0.40
N LYS A 248 -35.93 30.75 -0.12
CA LYS A 248 -36.13 31.47 1.16
C LYS A 248 -37.53 32.04 1.32
N GLU A 249 -38.17 32.51 0.24
CA GLU A 249 -39.59 32.92 0.27
C GLU A 249 -40.51 31.72 0.48
N ALA A 250 -40.29 30.60 -0.21
CA ALA A 250 -41.06 29.37 -0.01
C ALA A 250 -40.94 28.84 1.43
N GLN A 251 -39.76 28.98 2.04
CA GLN A 251 -39.52 28.56 3.44
C GLN A 251 -40.12 29.52 4.48
N LYS A 252 -40.36 30.79 4.12
CA LYS A 252 -41.11 31.76 4.94
C LYS A 252 -42.61 31.50 4.88
N VAL A 253 -43.14 31.22 3.69
CA VAL A 253 -44.56 30.87 3.50
C VAL A 253 -44.92 29.57 4.25
N LEU A 254 -43.99 28.62 4.36
CA LEU A 254 -44.20 27.38 5.12
C LEU A 254 -44.20 27.58 6.66
N LYS A 255 -43.70 28.71 7.15
CA LYS A 255 -43.61 29.00 8.60
C LYS A 255 -44.75 29.85 9.14
N GLU A 256 -45.56 30.48 8.28
CA GLU A 256 -46.56 31.46 8.71
C GLU A 256 -48.02 30.96 8.65
N THR A 257 -48.29 29.71 8.25
CA THR A 257 -49.67 29.18 8.22
C THR A 257 -50.04 28.50 9.55
N PRO A 258 -50.99 29.03 10.35
CA PRO A 258 -51.44 28.38 11.57
C PRO A 258 -52.44 27.25 11.23
N LEU A 259 -52.18 26.06 11.78
CA LEU A 259 -53.06 24.89 11.73
C LEU A 259 -54.43 25.22 12.38
N LYS A 260 -55.48 25.32 11.56
CA LYS A 260 -56.86 25.10 12.01
C LYS A 260 -57.15 23.60 11.91
N LEU A 261 -57.24 22.96 13.07
CA LEU A 261 -57.76 21.60 13.20
C LEU A 261 -59.29 21.64 13.17
N SER A 262 -59.91 20.83 12.32
CA SER A 262 -61.28 20.36 12.51
C SER A 262 -61.29 18.84 12.36
N PRO A 263 -62.01 18.11 13.22
CA PRO A 263 -61.91 16.65 13.31
C PRO A 263 -62.77 15.99 12.22
N ILE A 264 -62.39 14.78 11.78
CA ILE A 264 -63.28 13.61 11.61
C ILE A 264 -62.56 12.45 10.85
N ASN A 265 -62.52 11.32 11.57
CA ASN A 265 -62.63 9.90 11.18
C ASN A 265 -61.58 9.20 10.31
N ALA A 266 -60.80 8.37 11.02
CA ALA A 266 -60.66 6.92 10.83
C ALA A 266 -60.33 6.41 9.42
N ILE A 267 -59.02 6.30 9.15
CA ILE A 267 -58.47 5.19 8.37
C ILE A 267 -57.21 4.70 9.09
N GLN A 268 -57.14 3.38 9.24
CA GLN A 268 -56.12 2.59 9.91
C GLN A 268 -54.70 2.98 9.46
N GLU A 269 -53.99 3.74 10.29
CA GLU A 269 -52.54 3.88 10.16
C GLU A 269 -51.88 2.59 10.64
N VAL A 270 -51.33 1.84 9.68
CA VAL A 270 -50.24 0.90 9.94
C VAL A 270 -49.15 1.70 10.64
N LYS A 271 -48.93 1.37 11.90
CA LYS A 271 -47.92 1.94 12.79
C LYS A 271 -46.55 1.79 12.12
N GLN A 272 -46.11 2.83 11.42
CA GLN A 272 -44.75 2.92 10.91
C GLN A 272 -43.88 3.22 12.12
N GLU A 273 -43.43 2.17 12.80
CA GLU A 273 -42.51 2.28 13.92
C GLU A 273 -41.25 3.01 13.47
N VAL A 274 -41.01 4.15 14.13
CA VAL A 274 -39.74 4.84 14.13
C VAL A 274 -38.71 3.89 14.77
N ARG A 275 -38.02 3.08 13.95
CA ARG A 275 -36.91 2.21 14.38
C ARG A 275 -35.71 3.08 14.80
N ASN A 276 -35.77 3.58 16.02
CA ASN A 276 -34.74 4.40 16.64
C ASN A 276 -33.64 3.50 17.24
N GLN A 277 -32.42 3.63 16.70
CA GLN A 277 -31.14 3.45 17.42
C GLN A 277 -31.07 2.30 18.44
N GLU A 278 -31.11 1.05 17.97
CA GLU A 278 -31.01 -0.10 18.87
C GLU A 278 -29.56 -0.62 18.95
N LEU A 279 -29.00 -0.64 20.16
CA LEU A 279 -27.76 -1.33 20.49
C LEU A 279 -28.10 -2.82 20.61
N VAL A 280 -27.51 -3.66 19.77
CA VAL A 280 -27.83 -5.10 19.72
C VAL A 280 -26.69 -5.88 20.36
N PHE A 281 -27.01 -6.73 21.33
CA PHE A 281 -26.07 -7.61 22.01
C PHE A 281 -26.29 -9.09 21.66
N PHE A 282 -25.21 -9.86 21.67
CA PHE A 282 -25.22 -11.31 21.43
C PHE A 282 -24.96 -12.14 22.71
N VAL A 283 -24.68 -11.46 23.83
CA VAL A 283 -24.29 -12.07 25.10
C VAL A 283 -25.44 -11.99 26.10
N GLU A 284 -25.58 -13.00 26.97
CA GLU A 284 -26.59 -13.09 28.03
C GLU A 284 -26.66 -11.81 28.92
N ASP A 285 -27.86 -11.55 29.44
CA ASP A 285 -28.34 -10.32 30.09
C ASP A 285 -27.37 -9.64 31.09
N HIS A 286 -26.46 -10.39 31.70
CA HIS A 286 -25.51 -9.94 32.73
C HIS A 286 -24.32 -9.10 32.21
N GLN A 287 -24.09 -9.05 30.89
CA GLN A 287 -23.03 -8.23 30.26
C GLN A 287 -23.59 -7.13 29.35
N SER A 288 -24.91 -6.98 29.31
CA SER A 288 -25.56 -5.90 28.58
C SER A 288 -25.33 -4.56 29.32
N PHE A 289 -24.96 -3.53 28.57
CA PHE A 289 -24.86 -2.16 29.07
C PHE A 289 -25.70 -1.25 28.16
N LYS A 290 -26.27 -0.18 28.71
CA LYS A 290 -27.07 0.76 27.92
C LYS A 290 -26.17 1.72 27.15
N LEU A 291 -26.73 2.36 26.12
CA LEU A 291 -26.03 3.44 25.40
C LEU A 291 -25.62 4.57 26.37
N ASP A 292 -26.41 4.83 27.41
CA ASP A 292 -26.09 5.81 28.44
C ASP A 292 -24.81 5.45 29.22
N ASP A 293 -24.58 4.16 29.50
CA ASP A 293 -23.37 3.70 30.18
C ASP A 293 -22.11 3.95 29.31
N LEU A 294 -22.24 3.95 27.98
CA LEU A 294 -21.15 4.33 27.07
C LEU A 294 -20.88 5.83 27.06
N LEU A 295 -21.91 6.67 27.23
CA LEU A 295 -21.75 8.13 27.27
C LEU A 295 -20.98 8.59 28.52
N GLU A 296 -21.09 7.83 29.60
CA GLU A 296 -20.38 8.09 30.86
C GLU A 296 -19.03 7.36 30.97
N ALA A 297 -18.71 6.48 30.01
CA ALA A 297 -17.48 5.69 30.01
C ALA A 297 -16.26 6.52 29.61
N SER A 298 -15.09 6.20 30.17
CA SER A 298 -13.83 6.76 29.68
C SER A 298 -13.43 6.06 28.38
N ALA A 299 -13.16 6.83 27.33
CA ALA A 299 -12.80 6.30 26.02
C ALA A 299 -11.41 6.80 25.56
N ASP A 300 -10.45 5.89 25.47
CA ASP A 300 -9.09 6.17 25.01
C ASP A 300 -8.92 5.72 23.55
N LEU A 301 -8.58 6.65 22.66
CA LEU A 301 -8.27 6.33 21.27
C LEU A 301 -7.00 5.48 21.18
N GLN A 302 -7.15 4.23 20.75
CA GLN A 302 -6.03 3.29 20.57
C GLN A 302 -5.45 3.38 19.16
N SER A 303 -6.30 3.53 18.16
CA SER A 303 -5.86 3.67 16.77
C SER A 303 -6.85 4.45 15.92
N GLN A 304 -6.32 5.19 14.94
CA GLN A 304 -7.13 5.98 14.01
C GLN A 304 -6.66 5.74 12.58
N GLY A 305 -7.53 5.14 11.77
CA GLY A 305 -7.38 5.01 10.34
C GLY A 305 -8.25 6.00 9.56
N ILE A 306 -8.09 5.95 8.24
CA ILE A 306 -8.87 6.75 7.28
C ILE A 306 -10.36 6.33 7.32
N CYS A 307 -10.61 5.03 7.46
CA CYS A 307 -11.95 4.43 7.38
C CYS A 307 -12.45 3.86 8.72
N SER A 308 -11.63 3.88 9.78
CA SER A 308 -12.02 3.33 11.08
C SER A 308 -11.29 4.00 12.25
N SER A 309 -11.79 3.81 13.47
CA SER A 309 -11.07 4.15 14.71
C SER A 309 -11.39 3.15 15.79
N LEU A 310 -10.42 2.85 16.64
CA LEU A 310 -10.55 1.90 17.74
C LEU A 310 -10.37 2.63 19.07
N TYR A 311 -11.33 2.45 19.96
CA TYR A 311 -11.35 3.03 21.29
C TYR A 311 -11.29 1.91 22.33
N LYS A 312 -10.48 2.11 23.38
CA LYS A 312 -10.57 1.35 24.61
C LYS A 312 -11.57 2.07 25.51
N VAL A 313 -12.66 1.41 25.82
CA VAL A 313 -13.75 1.96 26.63
C VAL A 313 -13.77 1.25 27.96
N ILE A 314 -13.71 2.00 29.05
CA ILE A 314 -13.79 1.47 30.41
C ILE A 314 -15.10 1.98 31.01
N LEU A 315 -15.99 1.05 31.34
CA LEU A 315 -17.28 1.34 31.97
C LEU A 315 -17.11 1.60 33.48
N LYS A 316 -18.14 2.16 34.13
CA LYS A 316 -18.16 2.43 35.58
C LYS A 316 -17.92 1.20 36.45
N ASN A 317 -18.31 0.01 35.98
CA ASN A 317 -18.07 -1.27 36.64
C ASN A 317 -16.67 -1.85 36.36
N ASN A 318 -15.73 -1.06 35.82
CA ASN A 318 -14.40 -1.46 35.36
C ASN A 318 -14.37 -2.50 34.23
N ALA A 319 -15.51 -2.84 33.62
CA ALA A 319 -15.52 -3.66 32.42
C ALA A 319 -14.87 -2.90 31.26
N THR A 320 -13.95 -3.55 30.55
CA THR A 320 -13.18 -2.94 29.47
C THR A 320 -13.56 -3.52 28.12
N TYR A 321 -13.96 -2.66 27.18
CA TYR A 321 -14.36 -3.01 25.83
C TYR A 321 -13.46 -2.34 24.78
N ALA A 322 -13.33 -3.01 23.64
CA ALA A 322 -12.77 -2.45 22.43
C ALA A 322 -13.92 -2.05 21.50
N VAL A 323 -14.08 -0.73 21.26
CA VAL A 323 -15.14 -0.18 20.43
C VAL A 323 -14.56 0.27 19.11
N LYS A 324 -14.96 -0.40 18.03
CA LYS A 324 -14.50 -0.07 16.67
C LYS A 324 -15.57 0.73 15.94
N ARG A 325 -15.22 1.96 15.57
CA ARG A 325 -16.04 2.86 14.77
C ARG A 325 -15.68 2.74 13.29
N LEU A 326 -16.63 2.39 12.44
CA LEU A 326 -16.49 2.34 10.98
C LEU A 326 -16.99 3.64 10.36
N LYS A 327 -16.08 4.44 9.80
CA LYS A 327 -16.36 5.80 9.31
C LYS A 327 -16.86 5.77 7.86
N LYS A 328 -17.88 6.56 7.55
CA LYS A 328 -18.36 6.83 6.18
C LYS A 328 -18.76 5.55 5.39
N LEU A 329 -19.15 4.50 6.10
CA LEU A 329 -19.61 3.26 5.49
C LEU A 329 -21.03 3.44 4.95
N GLN A 330 -21.18 3.40 3.63
CA GLN A 330 -22.46 3.58 2.92
C GLN A 330 -23.11 2.22 2.70
N VAL A 331 -23.56 1.60 3.80
CA VAL A 331 -24.25 0.30 3.80
C VAL A 331 -25.61 0.49 4.50
N SER A 332 -26.64 -0.18 4.00
CA SER A 332 -27.98 -0.13 4.58
C SER A 332 -27.99 -0.72 5.99
N PHE A 333 -28.90 -0.25 6.85
CA PHE A 333 -29.07 -0.83 8.19
C PHE A 333 -29.35 -2.33 8.13
N GLU A 334 -30.19 -2.76 7.18
CA GLU A 334 -30.59 -4.16 7.01
C GLU A 334 -29.39 -5.05 6.68
N GLU A 335 -28.59 -4.67 5.68
CA GLU A 335 -27.39 -5.42 5.27
C GLU A 335 -26.33 -5.48 6.38
N PHE A 336 -26.13 -4.37 7.09
CA PHE A 336 -25.20 -4.31 8.21
C PHE A 336 -25.66 -5.20 9.37
N SER A 337 -26.95 -5.09 9.74
CA SER A 337 -27.58 -5.85 10.82
C SER A 337 -27.54 -7.36 10.54
N GLN A 338 -27.91 -7.80 9.33
CA GLN A 338 -27.86 -9.20 8.93
C GLN A 338 -26.43 -9.75 9.03
N THR A 339 -25.44 -9.00 8.52
CA THR A 339 -24.03 -9.39 8.57
C THR A 339 -23.53 -9.50 10.01
N MET A 340 -23.79 -8.51 10.85
CA MET A 340 -23.34 -8.51 12.25
C MET A 340 -24.06 -9.54 13.10
N THR A 341 -25.34 -9.82 12.82
CA THR A 341 -26.09 -10.87 13.50
C THR A 341 -25.50 -12.25 13.21
N ARG A 342 -25.13 -12.49 11.94
CA ARG A 342 -24.42 -13.71 11.57
C ARG A 342 -23.08 -13.83 12.30
N ILE A 343 -22.28 -12.77 12.32
CA ILE A 343 -20.96 -12.77 12.97
C ILE A 343 -21.08 -12.94 14.49
N GLY A 344 -22.03 -12.26 15.13
CA GLY A 344 -22.27 -12.32 16.57
C GLY A 344 -22.72 -13.69 17.08
N ASN A 345 -23.38 -14.47 16.22
CA ASN A 345 -23.78 -15.84 16.54
C ASN A 345 -22.65 -16.86 16.35
N LEU A 346 -21.51 -16.48 15.74
CA LEU A 346 -20.37 -17.38 15.60
C LEU A 346 -19.65 -17.54 16.93
N LYS A 347 -19.61 -18.78 17.43
CA LYS A 347 -18.89 -19.15 18.65
C LYS A 347 -17.76 -20.11 18.30
N HIS A 348 -16.53 -19.62 18.36
CA HIS A 348 -15.33 -20.43 18.14
C HIS A 348 -14.17 -19.93 19.01
N ARG A 349 -13.34 -20.86 19.50
CA ARG A 349 -12.23 -20.56 20.43
C ARG A 349 -11.12 -19.67 19.84
N ASN A 350 -11.04 -19.60 18.51
CA ASN A 350 -10.02 -18.84 17.77
C ASN A 350 -10.59 -17.70 16.91
N ILE A 351 -11.85 -17.32 17.13
CA ILE A 351 -12.47 -16.16 16.47
C ILE A 351 -12.91 -15.20 17.57
N LEU A 352 -12.57 -13.92 17.43
CA LEU A 352 -12.92 -12.91 18.42
C LEU A 352 -14.45 -12.73 18.47
N PRO A 353 -15.12 -13.02 19.60
CA PRO A 353 -16.57 -12.93 19.68
C PRO A 353 -17.03 -11.46 19.65
N LEU A 354 -17.97 -11.16 18.76
CA LEU A 354 -18.65 -9.86 18.72
C LEU A 354 -19.64 -9.79 19.89
N VAL A 355 -19.44 -8.84 20.80
CA VAL A 355 -20.32 -8.65 21.96
C VAL A 355 -21.62 -7.99 21.53
N GLY A 356 -21.53 -7.02 20.62
CA GLY A 356 -22.67 -6.31 20.09
C GLY A 356 -22.31 -5.32 19.00
N TYR A 357 -23.31 -4.67 18.44
CA TYR A 357 -23.13 -3.58 17.47
C TYR A 357 -24.16 -2.48 17.67
N ASN A 358 -23.85 -1.30 17.13
CA ASN A 358 -24.80 -0.22 16.96
C ASN A 358 -24.73 0.27 15.52
N CYS A 359 -25.89 0.42 14.89
CA CYS A 359 -25.99 0.93 13.53
C CYS A 359 -26.94 2.12 13.47
N THR A 360 -26.41 3.25 13.01
CA THR A 360 -27.16 4.46 12.68
C THR A 360 -26.83 4.88 11.24
N ASN A 361 -27.57 5.87 10.73
CA ASN A 361 -27.32 6.42 9.39
C ASN A 361 -25.90 6.99 9.28
N GLU A 362 -25.38 7.58 10.36
CA GLU A 362 -24.07 8.25 10.37
C GLU A 362 -22.95 7.36 10.89
N GLU A 363 -23.24 6.50 11.87
CA GLU A 363 -22.25 5.75 12.64
C GLU A 363 -22.54 4.25 12.67
N LYS A 364 -21.48 3.45 12.55
CA LYS A 364 -21.52 2.00 12.72
C LYS A 364 -20.43 1.59 13.71
N LEU A 365 -20.85 1.04 14.84
CA LEU A 365 -20.00 0.67 15.96
C LEU A 365 -20.05 -0.83 16.19
N LEU A 366 -18.88 -1.43 16.46
CA LEU A 366 -18.74 -2.83 16.84
C LEU A 366 -18.09 -2.90 18.23
N PHE A 367 -18.63 -3.76 19.09
CA PHE A 367 -18.20 -3.92 20.46
C PHE A 367 -17.57 -5.30 20.66
N TYR A 368 -16.35 -5.32 21.18
CA TYR A 368 -15.61 -6.53 21.52
C TYR A 368 -15.11 -6.44 22.96
N LYS A 369 -14.89 -7.58 23.63
CA LYS A 369 -14.13 -7.60 24.89
C LYS A 369 -12.71 -7.14 24.61
N TYR A 370 -12.18 -6.22 25.41
CA TYR A 370 -10.81 -5.75 25.24
C TYR A 370 -9.80 -6.85 25.56
N GLN A 371 -8.80 -7.03 24.69
CA GLN A 371 -7.75 -8.03 24.84
C GLN A 371 -6.46 -7.39 25.37
N ASN A 372 -6.10 -7.69 26.62
CA ASN A 372 -4.96 -7.05 27.31
C ASN A 372 -3.60 -7.46 26.74
N ASN A 373 -3.49 -8.68 26.20
CA ASN A 373 -2.24 -9.18 25.61
C ASN A 373 -1.90 -8.51 24.27
N GLY A 374 -2.87 -7.77 23.69
CA GLY A 374 -2.69 -6.98 22.47
C GLY A 374 -2.76 -7.84 21.20
N SER A 375 -2.18 -7.34 20.11
CA SER A 375 -2.10 -8.07 18.85
C SER A 375 -0.83 -8.90 18.75
N LEU A 376 -0.86 -9.92 17.89
CA LEU A 376 0.30 -10.73 17.54
C LEU A 376 1.44 -9.87 16.97
N LEU A 377 1.12 -8.80 16.23
CA LEU A 377 2.10 -7.83 15.77
C LEU A 377 2.86 -7.18 16.93
N ASN A 378 2.15 -6.77 18.00
CA ASN A 378 2.79 -6.17 19.18
C ASN A 378 3.68 -7.18 19.90
N LEU A 379 3.25 -8.44 20.00
CA LEU A 379 4.07 -9.51 20.60
C LEU A 379 5.35 -9.73 19.80
N LEU A 380 5.24 -9.90 18.48
CA LEU A 380 6.39 -10.14 17.61
C LEU A 380 7.35 -8.93 17.57
N GLN A 381 6.82 -7.69 17.55
CA GLN A 381 7.66 -6.49 17.66
C GLN A 381 8.38 -6.40 19.00
N GLY A 382 7.69 -6.70 20.11
CA GLY A 382 8.30 -6.76 21.43
C GLY A 382 9.41 -7.81 21.51
N TYR A 383 9.25 -8.94 20.82
CA TYR A 383 10.29 -9.96 20.69
C TYR A 383 11.51 -9.49 19.89
N ILE A 384 11.29 -8.88 18.72
CA ILE A 384 12.37 -8.32 17.89
C ILE A 384 13.16 -7.24 18.66
N GLU A 385 12.48 -6.45 19.48
CA GLU A 385 13.08 -5.42 20.35
C GLU A 385 13.73 -6.01 21.62
N GLY A 386 13.63 -7.30 21.87
CA GLY A 386 14.16 -7.96 23.07
C GLY A 386 13.39 -7.66 24.36
N LYS A 387 12.18 -7.10 24.26
CA LYS A 387 11.32 -6.72 25.40
C LYS A 387 10.39 -7.84 25.87
N ARG A 388 10.13 -8.83 25.02
CA ARG A 388 9.24 -9.96 25.31
C ARG A 388 9.86 -11.25 24.79
N GLU A 389 9.54 -12.35 25.45
CA GLU A 389 9.83 -13.68 24.94
C GLU A 389 8.75 -14.12 23.95
N PHE A 390 9.14 -14.87 22.92
CA PHE A 390 8.20 -15.46 21.98
C PHE A 390 8.61 -16.90 21.66
N PRO A 391 8.42 -17.81 22.62
CA PRO A 391 8.94 -19.17 22.57
C PRO A 391 8.28 -19.99 21.46
N TRP A 392 8.99 -20.99 20.95
CA TRP A 392 8.54 -21.82 19.83
C TRP A 392 7.16 -22.47 20.06
N ARG A 393 6.92 -23.03 21.24
CA ARG A 393 5.63 -23.66 21.61
C ARG A 393 4.45 -22.70 21.47
N LEU A 394 4.65 -21.42 21.81
CA LEU A 394 3.60 -20.41 21.66
C LEU A 394 3.35 -20.09 20.19
N ARG A 395 4.39 -20.00 19.35
CA ARG A 395 4.24 -19.80 17.89
C ARG A 395 3.44 -20.93 17.25
N LEU A 396 3.74 -22.17 17.64
CA LEU A 396 3.02 -23.37 17.22
C LEU A 396 1.54 -23.33 17.62
N THR A 397 1.27 -23.00 18.89
CA THR A 397 -0.11 -22.87 19.39
C THR A 397 -0.88 -21.81 18.63
N ILE A 398 -0.23 -20.69 18.29
CA ILE A 398 -0.82 -19.61 17.48
C ILE A 398 -1.09 -20.08 16.05
N ALA A 399 -0.12 -20.71 15.38
CA ALA A 399 -0.30 -21.23 14.02
C ALA A 399 -1.47 -22.22 13.94
N SER A 400 -1.52 -23.16 14.88
CA SER A 400 -2.58 -24.16 15.02
C SER A 400 -3.95 -23.54 15.28
N GLY A 401 -4.04 -22.61 16.24
CA GLY A 401 -5.31 -21.95 16.55
C GLY A 401 -5.84 -21.10 15.38
N LEU A 402 -4.95 -20.42 14.64
CA LEU A 402 -5.33 -19.68 13.44
C LEU A 402 -5.85 -20.61 12.33
N ALA A 403 -5.19 -21.74 12.10
CA ALA A 403 -5.64 -22.73 11.13
C ALA A 403 -7.03 -23.28 11.49
N ARG A 404 -7.29 -23.60 12.77
CA ARG A 404 -8.61 -24.03 13.25
C ARG A 404 -9.68 -22.96 13.05
N GLY A 405 -9.37 -21.70 13.39
CA GLY A 405 -10.29 -20.58 13.20
C GLY A 405 -10.63 -20.34 11.73
N LEU A 406 -9.65 -20.43 10.83
CA LEU A 406 -9.88 -20.31 9.39
C LEU A 406 -10.66 -21.51 8.84
N ALA A 407 -10.29 -22.74 9.19
CA ALA A 407 -11.02 -23.93 8.75
C ALA A 407 -12.50 -23.84 9.15
N PHE A 408 -12.81 -23.43 10.39
CA PHE A 408 -14.18 -23.25 10.85
C PHE A 408 -14.99 -22.24 10.00
N ILE A 409 -14.37 -21.15 9.54
CA ILE A 409 -15.02 -20.15 8.66
C ILE A 409 -15.49 -20.79 7.34
N TYR A 410 -14.75 -21.79 6.84
CA TYR A 410 -15.02 -22.44 5.56
C TYR A 410 -15.69 -23.82 5.68
N GLN A 411 -15.74 -24.43 6.87
CA GLN A 411 -16.24 -25.78 7.11
C GLN A 411 -17.77 -25.92 7.18
N ASN A 412 -18.53 -24.81 7.13
CA ASN A 412 -19.97 -24.84 7.41
C ASN A 412 -20.82 -24.05 6.38
N PRO A 413 -20.83 -24.46 5.10
CA PRO A 413 -21.85 -24.01 4.18
C PRO A 413 -23.14 -24.75 4.51
N ASN A 414 -24.01 -24.19 5.36
CA ASN A 414 -25.42 -24.45 5.14
C ASN A 414 -25.71 -23.95 3.73
N ASP A 415 -26.28 -24.77 2.84
CA ASP A 415 -26.42 -24.51 1.39
C ASP A 415 -27.11 -23.18 1.01
N ALA A 416 -27.69 -22.46 1.98
CA ALA A 416 -28.33 -21.16 1.80
C ALA A 416 -27.42 -19.94 2.15
N ASP A 417 -26.33 -20.12 2.90
CA ASP A 417 -25.52 -19.02 3.43
C ASP A 417 -24.18 -18.86 2.69
N GLU A 418 -24.05 -17.76 1.95
CA GLU A 418 -22.81 -17.39 1.25
C GLU A 418 -21.61 -17.30 2.22
N ILE A 419 -20.53 -18.04 1.97
CA ILE A 419 -19.31 -17.98 2.79
C ILE A 419 -18.75 -16.55 2.73
N ILE A 420 -18.34 -16.00 3.89
CA ILE A 420 -17.72 -14.68 3.95
C ILE A 420 -16.20 -14.87 4.14
N PRO A 421 -15.37 -14.60 3.11
CA PRO A 421 -13.92 -14.57 3.27
C PRO A 421 -13.51 -13.50 4.29
N HIS A 422 -12.49 -13.76 5.07
CA HIS A 422 -11.95 -12.80 6.02
C HIS A 422 -11.40 -11.56 5.31
N GLY A 423 -10.59 -11.73 4.27
CA GLY A 423 -10.19 -10.68 3.32
C GLY A 423 -9.20 -9.63 3.82
N ASN A 424 -8.84 -9.64 5.11
CA ASN A 424 -7.86 -8.72 5.71
C ASN A 424 -7.07 -9.41 6.85
N LEU A 425 -6.60 -10.63 6.61
CA LEU A 425 -5.84 -11.38 7.60
C LEU A 425 -4.39 -10.87 7.66
N LYS A 426 -3.92 -10.50 8.85
CA LYS A 426 -2.56 -9.97 9.12
C LYS A 426 -2.27 -9.97 10.61
N LEU A 427 -1.01 -9.84 11.02
CA LEU A 427 -0.61 -9.88 12.44
C LEU A 427 -1.32 -8.84 13.32
N SER A 428 -1.64 -7.65 12.80
CA SER A 428 -2.35 -6.62 13.56
C SER A 428 -3.81 -6.99 13.87
N ASN A 429 -4.36 -7.92 13.10
CA ASN A 429 -5.76 -8.37 13.19
C ASN A 429 -5.89 -9.73 13.90
N ILE A 430 -4.77 -10.27 14.39
CA ILE A 430 -4.78 -11.43 15.30
C ILE A 430 -4.57 -10.88 16.71
N LEU A 431 -5.60 -10.97 17.55
CA LEU A 431 -5.51 -10.62 18.97
C LEU A 431 -5.10 -11.84 19.78
N LEU A 432 -4.51 -11.60 20.95
CA LEU A 432 -4.13 -12.64 21.90
C LEU A 432 -5.10 -12.60 23.07
N GLY A 433 -5.78 -13.72 23.30
CA GLY A 433 -6.70 -13.88 24.42
C GLY A 433 -5.99 -13.97 25.76
N ASP A 434 -6.76 -14.11 26.84
CA ASP A 434 -6.24 -14.09 28.22
C ASP A 434 -5.25 -15.25 28.46
N SER A 435 -5.40 -16.38 27.76
CA SER A 435 -4.49 -17.55 27.80
C SER A 435 -3.45 -17.59 26.67
N MET A 436 -3.24 -16.46 25.97
CA MET A 436 -2.35 -16.33 24.80
C MET A 436 -2.80 -17.14 23.57
N GLU A 437 -4.06 -17.55 23.53
CA GLU A 437 -4.68 -18.16 22.36
C GLU A 437 -4.89 -17.11 21.25
N PRO A 438 -4.72 -17.49 19.96
CA PRO A 438 -4.96 -16.56 18.87
C PRO A 438 -6.46 -16.37 18.63
N LEU A 439 -6.88 -15.12 18.47
CA LEU A 439 -8.24 -14.71 18.15
C LEU A 439 -8.25 -13.92 16.84
N ILE A 440 -8.85 -14.49 15.80
CA ILE A 440 -9.07 -13.83 14.51
C ILE A 440 -10.09 -12.70 14.72
N SER A 441 -9.67 -11.46 14.51
CA SER A 441 -10.51 -10.28 14.64
C SER A 441 -10.84 -9.67 13.28
N GLU A 442 -11.86 -8.81 13.21
CA GLU A 442 -12.32 -8.15 11.98
C GLU A 442 -13.00 -9.06 10.96
N TYR A 443 -13.36 -10.29 11.35
CA TYR A 443 -14.13 -11.19 10.51
C TYR A 443 -15.46 -10.57 10.04
N GLY A 444 -15.78 -10.75 8.76
CA GLY A 444 -17.02 -10.31 8.13
C GLY A 444 -17.10 -8.83 7.76
N ILE A 445 -16.13 -8.00 8.18
CA ILE A 445 -16.05 -6.59 7.77
C ILE A 445 -15.75 -6.46 6.26
N SER A 446 -15.05 -7.44 5.68
CA SER A 446 -14.75 -7.52 4.23
C SER A 446 -15.99 -7.44 3.34
N ARG A 447 -17.10 -8.08 3.75
CA ARG A 447 -18.39 -8.06 3.03
C ARG A 447 -18.98 -6.66 2.91
N LEU A 448 -18.76 -5.83 3.93
CA LEU A 448 -19.30 -4.48 4.01
C LEU A 448 -18.45 -3.45 3.27
N LEU A 449 -17.25 -3.82 2.84
CA LEU A 449 -16.28 -2.93 2.22
C LEU A 449 -16.30 -3.13 0.70
N ASP A 450 -16.46 -2.03 -0.04
CA ASP A 450 -16.47 -2.05 -1.51
C ASP A 450 -15.13 -2.60 -2.04
N PRO A 451 -15.11 -3.76 -2.73
CA PRO A 451 -13.89 -4.37 -3.24
C PRO A 451 -13.18 -3.49 -4.29
N LYS A 452 -13.88 -2.52 -4.90
CA LYS A 452 -13.30 -1.55 -5.84
C LYS A 452 -12.61 -0.38 -5.15
N LYS A 453 -12.84 -0.17 -3.85
CA LYS A 453 -12.09 0.78 -3.04
C LYS A 453 -10.87 0.05 -2.47
N ASN A 454 -9.68 0.38 -2.98
CA ASN A 454 -8.35 -0.14 -2.63
C ASN A 454 -7.95 -0.14 -1.12
N SER A 455 -8.89 0.02 -0.18
CA SER A 455 -8.64 0.09 1.27
C SER A 455 -8.57 -1.27 1.96
N LEU A 456 -8.88 -2.38 1.26
CA LEU A 456 -8.88 -3.73 1.82
C LEU A 456 -7.52 -4.43 1.73
N PHE A 457 -6.68 -4.00 0.79
CA PHE A 457 -5.45 -4.71 0.46
C PHE A 457 -4.27 -4.17 1.28
N SER A 458 -3.84 -4.94 2.27
CA SER A 458 -2.63 -4.66 3.05
C SER A 458 -1.39 -5.00 2.22
N ASN A 459 -0.40 -4.10 2.20
CA ASN A 459 0.88 -4.37 1.55
C ASN A 459 1.59 -5.51 2.31
N GLY A 460 1.82 -6.65 1.66
CA GLY A 460 2.58 -7.79 2.20
C GLY A 460 1.76 -9.05 2.45
N TYR A 461 0.49 -8.94 2.87
CA TYR A 461 -0.38 -10.11 3.11
C TYR A 461 -1.40 -10.34 1.99
N THR A 462 -1.62 -9.36 1.13
CA THR A 462 -2.59 -9.47 0.04
C THR A 462 -2.10 -10.43 -1.04
N ALA A 463 -2.93 -11.42 -1.36
CA ALA A 463 -2.68 -12.34 -2.46
C ALA A 463 -2.55 -11.62 -3.82
N PRO A 464 -1.68 -12.08 -4.73
CA PRO A 464 -1.41 -11.41 -6.01
C PRO A 464 -2.64 -11.15 -6.89
N GLU A 465 -3.61 -12.05 -6.88
CA GLU A 465 -4.86 -11.95 -7.62
C GLU A 465 -5.85 -10.93 -7.03
N LYS A 466 -5.60 -10.47 -5.78
CA LYS A 466 -6.43 -9.47 -5.07
C LYS A 466 -7.91 -9.84 -5.03
N SER A 467 -8.20 -11.11 -4.82
CA SER A 467 -9.55 -11.64 -4.74
C SER A 467 -9.97 -11.86 -3.27
N LEU A 468 -11.23 -11.58 -2.95
CA LEU A 468 -11.84 -12.01 -1.69
C LEU A 468 -12.27 -13.46 -1.87
N SER A 469 -11.43 -14.39 -1.43
CA SER A 469 -11.65 -15.84 -1.58
C SER A 469 -10.94 -16.61 -0.48
N GLU A 470 -11.29 -17.89 -0.30
CA GLU A 470 -10.54 -18.82 0.56
C GLU A 470 -9.04 -18.80 0.22
N LYS A 471 -8.71 -18.86 -1.07
CA LYS A 471 -7.32 -18.87 -1.53
C LYS A 471 -6.59 -17.57 -1.20
N GLY A 472 -7.29 -16.44 -1.14
CA GLY A 472 -6.74 -15.16 -0.70
C GLY A 472 -6.40 -15.14 0.80
N ASP A 473 -7.26 -15.74 1.63
CA ASP A 473 -7.02 -15.86 3.07
C ASP A 473 -5.95 -16.90 3.38
N VAL A 474 -5.89 -18.01 2.64
CA VAL A 474 -4.81 -19.00 2.72
C VAL A 474 -3.46 -18.37 2.41
N PHE A 475 -3.37 -17.50 1.40
CA PHE A 475 -2.14 -16.76 1.11
C PHE A 475 -1.74 -15.85 2.28
N SER A 476 -2.69 -15.09 2.80
CA SER A 476 -2.46 -14.19 3.94
C SER A 476 -1.98 -14.97 5.18
N PHE A 477 -2.56 -16.15 5.41
CA PHE A 477 -2.14 -17.07 6.47
C PHE A 477 -0.74 -17.64 6.24
N GLY A 478 -0.41 -18.01 5.00
CA GLY A 478 0.93 -18.44 4.62
C GLY A 478 2.01 -17.40 4.95
N VAL A 479 1.72 -16.12 4.68
CA VAL A 479 2.63 -15.01 5.07
C VAL A 479 2.79 -14.95 6.60
N ILE A 480 1.70 -15.04 7.37
CA ILE A 480 1.76 -15.06 8.85
C ILE A 480 2.61 -16.23 9.35
N LEU A 481 2.46 -17.43 8.78
CA LEU A 481 3.28 -18.58 9.14
C LEU A 481 4.77 -18.31 8.87
N LEU A 482 5.12 -17.71 7.73
CA LEU A 482 6.50 -17.32 7.45
C LEU A 482 7.02 -16.30 8.45
N GLU A 483 6.22 -15.33 8.89
CA GLU A 483 6.64 -14.37 9.93
C GLU A 483 6.87 -15.06 11.29
N LEU A 484 6.03 -16.05 11.64
CA LEU A 484 6.22 -16.86 12.85
C LEU A 484 7.50 -17.72 12.79
N LEU A 485 7.82 -18.30 11.62
CA LEU A 485 8.99 -19.16 11.43
C LEU A 485 10.30 -18.36 11.35
N THR A 486 10.28 -17.21 10.67
CA THR A 486 11.48 -16.42 10.36
C THR A 486 11.74 -15.29 11.37
N GLY A 487 10.74 -14.91 12.16
CA GLY A 487 10.83 -13.75 13.06
C GLY A 487 10.92 -12.40 12.33
N LYS A 488 10.74 -12.38 11.00
CA LYS A 488 10.75 -11.17 10.18
C LYS A 488 9.33 -10.66 9.96
N THR A 489 9.14 -9.34 9.88
CA THR A 489 7.83 -8.73 9.63
C THR A 489 7.73 -8.10 8.24
N VAL A 490 6.64 -8.34 7.50
CA VAL A 490 6.41 -7.72 6.18
C VAL A 490 6.06 -6.24 6.29
N GLU A 491 5.37 -5.82 7.36
CA GLU A 491 4.89 -4.44 7.52
C GLU A 491 6.03 -3.41 7.69
N LYS A 492 7.17 -3.78 8.28
CA LYS A 492 8.34 -2.89 8.43
C LYS A 492 9.33 -3.00 7.28
N THR A 493 9.50 -4.19 6.71
CA THR A 493 10.59 -4.46 5.75
C THR A 493 10.17 -4.14 4.31
N GLY A 494 8.87 -4.25 3.98
CA GLY A 494 8.39 -4.13 2.60
C GLY A 494 8.94 -5.22 1.68
N VAL A 495 9.58 -6.24 2.25
CA VAL A 495 10.15 -7.38 1.52
C VAL A 495 9.03 -8.37 1.22
N ASP A 496 9.02 -8.88 0.01
CA ASP A 496 8.23 -10.05 -0.36
C ASP A 496 8.82 -11.28 0.36
N LEU A 497 8.30 -11.53 1.57
CA LEU A 497 8.80 -12.58 2.46
C LEU A 497 8.71 -13.97 1.82
N PRO A 498 7.58 -14.38 1.18
CA PRO A 498 7.52 -15.64 0.42
C PRO A 498 8.64 -15.77 -0.62
N LYS A 499 8.88 -14.72 -1.42
CA LYS A 499 9.93 -14.74 -2.44
C LYS A 499 11.33 -14.81 -1.84
N TRP A 500 11.59 -14.09 -0.75
CA TRP A 500 12.86 -14.14 -0.04
C TRP A 500 13.14 -15.54 0.52
N VAL A 501 12.16 -16.13 1.22
CA VAL A 501 12.29 -17.49 1.79
C VAL A 501 12.55 -18.51 0.68
N LYS A 502 11.82 -18.44 -0.44
CA LYS A 502 12.01 -19.35 -1.58
C LYS A 502 13.40 -19.24 -2.21
N SER A 503 14.01 -18.06 -2.18
CA SER A 503 15.40 -17.85 -2.63
C SER A 503 16.40 -18.53 -1.68
N MET A 504 16.21 -18.37 -0.37
CA MET A 504 17.11 -18.94 0.64
C MET A 504 17.06 -20.48 0.65
N VAL A 505 15.87 -21.07 0.53
CA VAL A 505 15.70 -22.54 0.53
C VAL A 505 16.37 -23.22 -0.68
N ARG A 506 16.49 -22.54 -1.82
CA ARG A 506 17.13 -23.07 -3.03
C ARG A 506 18.65 -23.11 -2.97
N GLU A 507 19.27 -22.33 -2.09
CA GLU A 507 20.73 -22.20 -2.02
C GLU A 507 21.39 -23.19 -1.04
N GLU A 508 20.68 -24.23 -0.57
CA GLU A 508 21.12 -25.29 0.36
C GLU A 508 21.20 -24.91 1.86
N TRP A 509 20.91 -23.66 2.25
CA TRP A 509 20.97 -23.19 3.64
C TRP A 509 19.57 -22.98 4.24
N THR A 510 18.88 -24.07 4.58
CA THR A 510 17.51 -23.98 5.11
C THR A 510 17.43 -23.61 6.60
N GLY A 511 18.49 -23.85 7.37
CA GLY A 511 18.53 -23.54 8.81
C GLY A 511 18.57 -22.04 9.14
N GLU A 512 19.18 -21.22 8.27
CA GLU A 512 19.31 -19.76 8.48
C GLU A 512 18.02 -18.97 8.24
N VAL A 513 17.04 -19.60 7.60
CA VAL A 513 15.71 -19.01 7.38
C VAL A 513 14.96 -18.86 8.71
N PHE A 514 15.19 -19.80 9.63
CA PHE A 514 14.45 -19.87 10.88
C PHE A 514 14.96 -18.85 11.89
N ASP A 515 14.02 -18.31 12.66
CA ASP A 515 14.36 -17.49 13.82
C ASP A 515 15.14 -18.32 14.85
N LYS A 516 16.05 -17.65 15.56
CA LYS A 516 16.93 -18.26 16.58
C LYS A 516 16.20 -19.13 17.60
N GLU A 517 14.95 -18.80 17.91
CA GLU A 517 14.13 -19.56 18.85
C GLU A 517 13.73 -20.93 18.28
N VAL A 518 13.40 -20.98 16.99
CA VAL A 518 13.00 -22.19 16.28
C VAL A 518 14.19 -23.15 16.13
N THR A 519 15.36 -22.61 15.79
CA THR A 519 16.61 -23.37 15.59
C THR A 519 17.04 -24.10 16.87
N LYS A 520 16.83 -23.50 18.04
CA LYS A 520 17.24 -24.08 19.33
C LYS A 520 16.43 -25.31 19.75
N THR A 521 15.17 -25.39 19.35
CA THR A 521 14.23 -26.36 19.90
C THR A 521 13.62 -27.33 18.89
N ALA A 522 13.58 -27.02 17.58
CA ALA A 522 12.64 -27.74 16.69
C ALA A 522 12.89 -27.72 15.18
N LEU A 523 14.14 -27.75 14.70
CA LEU A 523 14.44 -27.80 13.25
C LEU A 523 13.62 -28.88 12.51
N GLN A 524 13.52 -30.10 13.06
CA GLN A 524 12.79 -31.22 12.44
C GLN A 524 11.31 -30.93 12.17
N TRP A 525 10.65 -30.13 13.03
CA TRP A 525 9.22 -29.82 12.92
C TRP A 525 8.94 -28.49 12.21
N ALA A 526 9.94 -27.61 12.17
CA ALA A 526 9.86 -26.34 11.48
C ALA A 526 9.83 -26.51 9.95
N PHE A 527 10.43 -27.58 9.42
CA PHE A 527 10.47 -27.88 7.98
C PHE A 527 9.10 -28.19 7.36
N PRO A 528 8.28 -29.12 7.89
CA PRO A 528 6.91 -29.32 7.42
C PRO A 528 6.10 -28.02 7.44
N LEU A 529 6.23 -27.22 8.51
CA LEU A 529 5.55 -25.93 8.65
C LEU A 529 6.03 -24.89 7.62
N LEU A 530 7.32 -24.88 7.28
CA LEU A 530 7.86 -24.02 6.23
C LEU A 530 7.31 -24.41 4.86
N ASN A 531 7.22 -25.72 4.58
CA ASN A 531 6.70 -26.23 3.31
C ASN A 531 5.22 -25.88 3.12
N ILE A 532 4.39 -26.08 4.14
CA ILE A 532 2.97 -25.69 4.06
C ILE A 532 2.84 -24.16 3.95
N ALA A 533 3.64 -23.38 4.68
CA ALA A 533 3.64 -21.92 4.57
C ALA A 533 3.97 -21.43 3.15
N LEU A 534 4.96 -22.05 2.49
CA LEU A 534 5.32 -21.74 1.10
C LEU A 534 4.26 -22.18 0.09
N LYS A 535 3.59 -23.32 0.32
CA LYS A 535 2.44 -23.74 -0.51
C LYS A 535 1.28 -22.76 -0.36
N CYS A 536 0.93 -22.37 0.86
CA CYS A 536 -0.08 -21.36 1.16
C CYS A 536 0.24 -20.03 0.48
N ALA A 537 1.49 -19.59 0.51
CA ALA A 537 1.95 -18.35 -0.11
C ALA A 537 2.30 -18.48 -1.61
N SER A 538 1.80 -19.50 -2.31
CA SER A 538 2.04 -19.63 -3.76
C SER A 538 1.41 -18.47 -4.54
N TYR A 539 2.06 -18.05 -5.62
CA TYR A 539 1.57 -16.97 -6.47
C TYR A 539 0.30 -17.37 -7.23
N SER A 540 0.19 -18.65 -7.61
CA SER A 540 -1.01 -19.23 -8.23
C SER A 540 -2.00 -19.66 -7.16
N PRO A 541 -3.28 -19.23 -7.23
CA PRO A 541 -4.33 -19.70 -6.30
C PRO A 541 -4.59 -21.20 -6.38
N LEU A 542 -4.33 -21.83 -7.52
CA LEU A 542 -4.57 -23.26 -7.76
C LEU A 542 -3.58 -24.15 -6.99
N ASP A 543 -2.37 -23.65 -6.73
CA ASP A 543 -1.33 -24.40 -6.00
C ASP A 543 -1.51 -24.31 -4.48
N ARG A 544 -2.39 -23.42 -4.01
CA ARG A 544 -2.61 -23.20 -2.59
C ARG A 544 -3.55 -24.28 -2.05
N PRO A 545 -3.26 -24.88 -0.90
CA PRO A 545 -4.14 -25.87 -0.27
C PRO A 545 -5.48 -25.26 0.17
N THR A 546 -6.42 -26.11 0.56
CA THR A 546 -7.64 -25.68 1.27
C THR A 546 -7.34 -25.39 2.75
N THR A 547 -8.19 -24.63 3.42
CA THR A 547 -8.04 -24.35 4.86
C THR A 547 -8.09 -25.63 5.71
N SER A 548 -8.85 -26.63 5.28
CA SER A 548 -8.90 -27.97 5.91
C SER A 548 -7.58 -28.73 5.75
N GLU A 549 -7.02 -28.79 4.54
CA GLU A 549 -5.71 -29.44 4.29
C GLU A 549 -4.58 -28.76 5.07
N VAL A 550 -4.63 -27.44 5.20
CA VAL A 550 -3.68 -26.66 6.00
C VAL A 550 -3.77 -27.03 7.47
N LEU A 551 -4.98 -27.14 8.01
CA LEU A 551 -5.20 -27.54 9.40
C LEU A 551 -4.68 -28.96 9.65
N GLU A 552 -5.02 -29.91 8.79
CA GLU A 552 -4.55 -31.30 8.88
C GLU A 552 -3.03 -31.38 8.91
N THR A 553 -2.36 -30.71 7.95
CA THR A 553 -0.89 -30.68 7.87
C THR A 553 -0.25 -30.07 9.14
N ILE A 554 -0.87 -29.02 9.71
CA ILE A 554 -0.36 -28.37 10.92
C ILE A 554 -0.57 -29.25 12.15
N ASP A 555 -1.74 -29.88 12.29
CA ASP A 555 -2.04 -30.75 13.43
C ASP A 555 -1.21 -32.05 13.40
N GLU A 556 -0.88 -32.58 12.22
CA GLU A 556 0.08 -33.68 12.06
C GLU A 556 1.48 -33.29 12.56
N ALA A 557 1.97 -32.10 12.16
CA ALA A 557 3.27 -31.60 12.59
C ALA A 557 3.36 -31.36 14.11
N LEU A 558 2.22 -31.08 14.77
CA LEU A 558 2.12 -30.88 16.22
C LEU A 558 2.03 -32.19 16.98
N SER A 559 1.24 -33.14 16.50
CA SER A 559 1.07 -34.45 17.13
C SER A 559 2.41 -35.20 17.20
N ALA A 560 3.20 -35.12 16.13
CA ALA A 560 4.53 -35.71 16.07
C ALA A 560 5.55 -35.04 17.03
N HIS A 561 5.34 -33.77 17.40
CA HIS A 561 6.15 -33.07 18.40
C HIS A 561 5.83 -33.54 19.83
N ASP A 562 4.55 -33.74 20.15
CA ASP A 562 4.12 -34.07 21.51
C ASP A 562 4.48 -35.52 21.91
N ASP A 563 4.38 -36.49 21.00
CA ASP A 563 4.71 -37.91 21.25
C ASP A 563 6.17 -38.16 21.71
N ARG A 564 7.11 -37.28 21.37
CA ARG A 564 8.53 -37.38 21.80
C ARG A 564 8.92 -36.46 22.95
N SER A 565 8.12 -35.44 23.26
CA SER A 565 8.31 -34.68 24.50
C SER A 565 8.04 -35.54 25.74
N VAL A 566 7.20 -36.56 25.61
CA VAL A 566 6.92 -37.57 26.64
C VAL A 566 8.03 -38.63 26.71
N SER A 567 8.65 -38.99 25.57
CA SER A 567 9.73 -40.00 25.56
C SER A 567 11.10 -39.45 26.01
N SER A 568 11.31 -38.13 25.98
CA SER A 568 12.56 -37.51 26.46
C SER A 568 12.69 -37.42 27.99
N MET A 569 11.64 -37.80 28.73
CA MET A 569 11.69 -37.98 30.20
C MET A 569 12.08 -39.40 30.63
N SER A 570 12.32 -40.34 29.71
CA SER A 570 12.74 -41.70 30.03
C SER A 570 13.83 -42.22 29.10
N SER A 571 15.06 -41.71 29.24
CA SER A 571 16.30 -42.48 29.02
C SER A 571 17.52 -41.56 29.07
N TRP A 572 18.16 -41.51 30.25
CA TRP A 572 19.60 -41.33 30.28
C TRP A 572 20.24 -42.66 29.88
N GLU A 573 20.91 -42.70 28.73
CA GLU A 573 22.27 -43.25 28.53
C GLU A 573 22.59 -43.51 27.05
N SER A 574 23.80 -43.07 26.67
CA SER A 574 24.67 -43.54 25.58
C SER A 574 24.40 -43.14 24.10
N GLY A 575 25.34 -42.36 23.55
CA GLY A 575 26.14 -42.76 22.38
C GLY A 575 25.66 -42.46 20.95
N HIS A 576 26.15 -41.35 20.38
CA HIS A 576 26.32 -41.00 18.95
C HIS A 576 25.09 -40.70 18.06
N PRO A 577 25.23 -39.75 17.09
CA PRO A 577 24.10 -39.17 16.36
C PRO A 577 23.89 -39.82 14.99
N ASP A 578 22.79 -40.56 14.83
CA ASP A 578 22.31 -40.99 13.51
C ASP A 578 21.50 -39.86 12.86
N CYS A 579 22.23 -39.02 12.12
CA CYS A 579 21.68 -38.05 11.18
C CYS A 579 21.68 -38.69 9.79
N CYS A 580 20.62 -39.41 9.39
CA CYS A 580 20.41 -39.85 8.00
C CYS A 580 19.04 -40.55 7.80
N ILE A 581 17.92 -39.82 7.79
CA ILE A 581 16.71 -40.25 7.05
C ILE A 581 16.04 -38.99 6.46
N LEU A 582 16.54 -38.54 5.31
CA LEU A 582 15.88 -37.49 4.52
C LEU A 582 16.16 -37.71 3.04
N HIS A 583 15.45 -38.67 2.43
CA HIS A 583 15.24 -38.73 0.99
C HIS A 583 14.01 -39.59 0.69
N THR A 584 12.84 -38.98 0.67
CA THR A 584 11.72 -39.44 -0.18
C THR A 584 10.80 -38.26 -0.44
N VAL A 585 10.32 -38.17 -1.69
CA VAL A 585 9.40 -37.18 -2.27
C VAL A 585 10.06 -35.97 -2.97
N ILE A 586 10.83 -36.26 -4.03
CA ILE A 586 10.89 -35.42 -5.25
C ILE A 586 10.53 -36.37 -6.41
N PRO A 587 9.59 -36.02 -7.32
CA PRO A 587 9.31 -36.85 -8.49
C PRO A 587 10.52 -36.88 -9.43
N GLU A 588 10.92 -38.09 -9.80
CA GLU A 588 11.91 -38.36 -10.85
C GLU A 588 11.45 -37.76 -12.18
N THR A 589 12.31 -36.99 -12.83
CA THR A 589 12.64 -37.21 -14.25
C THR A 589 13.87 -36.39 -14.66
N TRP A 590 14.81 -37.10 -15.29
CA TRP A 590 15.89 -36.68 -16.21
C TRP A 590 17.32 -36.77 -15.66
N ASP A 591 17.83 -37.99 -15.85
CA ASP A 591 19.20 -38.47 -16.02
C ASP A 591 20.35 -37.44 -16.04
N THR A 592 21.29 -37.63 -15.12
CA THR A 592 22.73 -37.56 -15.45
C THR A 592 23.53 -38.40 -14.46
N PRO A 593 24.53 -39.19 -14.91
CA PRO A 593 25.36 -40.00 -14.05
C PRO A 593 26.56 -39.18 -13.54
N GLY A 594 27.01 -39.48 -12.31
CA GLY A 594 28.32 -39.01 -11.86
C GLY A 594 28.37 -38.64 -10.38
N SER A 595 28.21 -39.64 -9.52
CA SER A 595 28.73 -39.63 -8.16
C SER A 595 30.24 -39.39 -8.16
N ASN A 596 30.73 -38.53 -7.26
CA ASN A 596 31.69 -38.94 -6.23
C ASN A 596 31.92 -37.83 -5.19
N CYS A 597 31.42 -38.16 -3.98
CA CYS A 597 31.78 -37.74 -2.63
C CYS A 597 31.74 -36.25 -2.25
#